data_AF-A0A1G2Z4P1-F1
#
_entry.id   AF-A0A1G2Z4P1-F1
#
_cell.length_a   1.000
_cell.length_b   1.000
_cell.length_c   1.000
_cell.angle_alpha   90.00
_cell.angle_beta   90.00
_cell.angle_gamma   90.00
#
_symmetry.space_group_name_H-M   'P 1'
#
loop_
_entity.id
_entity.type
_entity.pdbx_description
1 polymer ?
#
loop_
_entity_poly.entity_id
_entity_poly.type
_entity_poly.pdbx_seq_one_letter_code
_entity_poly.pdbx_strand_id
1 'polypeptide(L)'
;MGFPLERIVTFQSTGALGYGIEYAYSIQERQRLAALGGDKMMAMPAICDIGSESWRCKEAKLADAPGWGDLSDRGPMWEAATAICLLQAGVDILRMWHPKAVATVRNFIDEIWTGSR
;
A
#
# COMPACT_ATOMS: atom_id res chain seq x y z
N MET A 1 -13.96 -8.75 25.90
CA MET A 1 -13.05 -7.66 26.27
C MET A 1 -13.61 -6.25 25.99
N GLY A 2 -14.81 -6.08 25.40
CA GLY A 2 -15.55 -4.81 25.40
C GLY A 2 -14.85 -3.61 24.75
N PHE A 3 -13.80 -3.83 23.95
CA PHE A 3 -13.01 -2.76 23.36
C PHE A 3 -13.76 -2.15 22.16
N PRO A 4 -13.80 -0.82 22.02
CA PRO A 4 -14.54 -0.16 20.93
C PRO A 4 -13.89 -0.43 19.55
N LEU A 5 -14.70 -0.78 18.54
CA LEU A 5 -14.21 -1.14 17.21
C LEU A 5 -13.63 0.05 16.45
N GLU A 6 -14.16 1.25 16.68
CA GLU A 6 -13.69 2.51 16.10
C GLU A 6 -12.27 2.91 16.54
N ARG A 7 -11.70 2.18 17.51
CA ARG A 7 -10.33 2.35 17.99
C ARG A 7 -9.39 1.23 17.52
N ILE A 8 -9.80 0.45 16.54
CA ILE A 8 -9.02 -0.66 15.98
C ILE A 8 -8.70 -0.35 14.52
N VAL A 9 -7.47 -0.68 14.13
CA VAL A 9 -7.02 -0.73 12.74
C VAL A 9 -6.58 -2.15 12.46
N THR A 10 -6.98 -2.70 11.32
CA THR A 10 -6.66 -4.07 10.93
C THR A 10 -5.37 -4.12 10.12
N PHE A 11 -4.50 -5.06 10.47
CA PHE A 11 -3.34 -5.45 9.67
C PHE A 11 -3.45 -6.94 9.35
N GLN A 12 -3.84 -7.28 8.13
CA GLN A 12 -3.94 -8.67 7.68
C GLN A 12 -2.60 -9.16 7.17
N SER A 13 -2.05 -8.43 6.19
CA SER A 13 -0.78 -8.69 5.56
C SER A 13 -0.42 -7.54 4.63
N THR A 14 0.84 -7.45 4.24
CA THR A 14 1.33 -6.60 3.16
C THR A 14 2.24 -7.45 2.28
N GLY A 15 2.04 -7.38 0.96
CA GLY A 15 2.94 -7.95 -0.03
C GLY A 15 3.47 -6.83 -0.90
N ALA A 16 4.78 -6.83 -1.16
CA ALA A 16 5.38 -5.87 -2.07
C ALA A 16 5.18 -6.26 -3.52
N LEU A 17 5.28 -5.27 -4.42
CA LEU A 17 5.26 -5.49 -5.86
C LEU A 17 6.23 -6.62 -6.25
N GLY A 18 5.71 -7.64 -6.94
CA GLY A 18 6.47 -8.82 -7.39
C GLY A 18 6.66 -9.91 -6.32
N TYR A 19 6.22 -9.68 -5.08
CA TYR A 19 6.40 -10.59 -3.95
C TYR A 19 5.09 -10.77 -3.17
N GLY A 20 4.04 -11.25 -3.85
CA GLY A 20 2.76 -11.60 -3.23
C GLY A 20 1.80 -10.44 -2.98
N ILE A 21 1.99 -9.31 -3.67
CA ILE A 21 1.09 -8.16 -3.61
C ILE A 21 -0.35 -8.52 -4.02
N GLU A 22 -0.52 -9.41 -4.98
CA GLU A 22 -1.81 -9.88 -5.50
C GLU A 22 -2.66 -10.55 -4.42
N TYR A 23 -2.03 -11.29 -3.50
CA TYR A 23 -2.72 -11.89 -2.36
C TYR A 23 -3.17 -10.83 -1.37
N ALA A 24 -2.28 -9.88 -1.05
CA ALA A 24 -2.63 -8.77 -0.17
C ALA A 24 -3.76 -7.94 -0.79
N TYR A 25 -3.66 -7.60 -2.07
CA TYR A 25 -4.64 -6.85 -2.83
C TYR A 25 -6.04 -7.50 -2.73
N SER A 26 -6.18 -8.78 -3.08
CA SER A 26 -7.47 -9.46 -3.01
C SER A 26 -8.01 -9.61 -1.58
N ILE A 27 -7.16 -9.72 -0.56
CA ILE A 27 -7.58 -9.73 0.85
C ILE A 27 -8.20 -8.38 1.22
N GLN A 28 -7.56 -7.27 0.85
CA GLN A 28 -8.04 -5.92 1.14
C GLN A 28 -9.36 -5.62 0.42
N GLU A 29 -9.49 -6.01 -0.86
CA GLU A 29 -10.75 -5.85 -1.59
C GLU A 29 -11.89 -6.62 -0.93
N ARG A 30 -11.66 -7.85 -0.49
CA ARG A 30 -12.66 -8.67 0.20
C ARG A 30 -13.10 -8.05 1.52
N GLN A 31 -12.15 -7.51 2.30
CA GLN A 31 -12.50 -6.76 3.51
C GLN A 31 -13.37 -5.56 3.16
N ARG A 32 -12.96 -4.75 2.17
CA ARG A 32 -13.70 -3.55 1.77
C ARG A 32 -15.12 -3.90 1.31
N LEU A 33 -15.27 -4.93 0.48
CA LEU A 33 -16.57 -5.42 0.01
C LEU A 33 -17.45 -5.92 1.15
N ALA A 34 -16.89 -6.69 2.10
CA ALA A 34 -17.64 -7.16 3.27
C ALA A 34 -18.10 -5.99 4.16
N ALA A 35 -17.23 -5.00 4.38
CA ALA A 35 -17.56 -3.78 5.12
C ALA A 35 -18.72 -3.02 4.46
N LEU A 36 -18.67 -2.81 3.14
CA LEU A 36 -19.74 -2.17 2.37
C LEU A 36 -21.03 -3.01 2.35
N GLY A 37 -20.92 -4.34 2.45
CA GLY A 37 -22.03 -5.26 2.62
C GLY A 37 -22.66 -5.25 4.02
N GLY A 38 -22.12 -4.47 4.96
CA GLY A 38 -22.66 -4.30 6.32
C GLY A 38 -22.00 -5.15 7.39
N ASP A 39 -20.92 -5.89 7.08
CA ASP A 39 -20.15 -6.62 8.09
C ASP A 39 -19.34 -5.65 8.98
N LYS A 40 -19.85 -5.43 10.19
CA LYS A 40 -19.23 -4.54 11.19
C LYS A 40 -17.83 -4.98 11.61
N MET A 41 -17.52 -6.27 11.55
CA MET A 41 -16.20 -6.78 11.92
C MET A 41 -15.15 -6.55 10.82
N MET A 42 -15.58 -6.27 9.59
CA MET A 42 -14.69 -5.91 8.48
C MET A 42 -14.60 -4.40 8.25
N ALA A 43 -15.44 -3.61 8.93
CA ALA A 43 -15.56 -2.16 8.74
C ALA A 43 -14.46 -1.31 9.41
N MET A 44 -13.51 -1.94 10.10
CA MET A 44 -12.34 -1.25 10.65
C MET A 44 -11.39 -0.83 9.52
N PRO A 45 -10.72 0.33 9.63
CA PRO A 45 -9.72 0.74 8.65
C PRO A 45 -8.57 -0.24 8.54
N ALA A 46 -8.00 -0.39 7.34
CA ALA A 46 -6.85 -1.23 7.08
C ALA A 46 -5.54 -0.43 7.02
N ILE A 47 -4.46 -1.01 7.54
CA ILE A 47 -3.08 -0.49 7.41
C ILE A 47 -2.21 -1.49 6.66
N CYS A 48 -1.32 -0.97 5.79
CA CYS A 48 -0.27 -1.76 5.15
C CYS A 48 1.14 -1.21 5.41
N ASP A 49 2.08 -2.13 5.60
CA ASP A 49 3.48 -1.89 5.94
C ASP A 49 4.38 -1.90 4.70
N ILE A 50 4.16 -0.90 3.84
CA ILE A 50 4.71 -0.84 2.49
C ILE A 50 6.23 -0.65 2.51
N GLY A 51 6.74 0.29 3.31
CA GLY A 51 8.17 0.58 3.35
C GLY A 51 9.02 -0.66 3.66
N SER A 52 8.65 -1.41 4.70
CA SER A 52 9.37 -2.62 5.08
C SER A 52 9.33 -3.71 4.01
N GLU A 53 8.18 -3.92 3.37
CA GLU A 53 8.04 -4.97 2.36
C GLU A 53 8.68 -4.57 1.02
N SER A 54 8.57 -3.32 0.60
CA SER A 54 9.19 -2.86 -0.66
C SER A 54 10.71 -2.83 -0.57
N TRP A 55 11.29 -2.33 0.53
CA TRP A 55 12.74 -2.18 0.66
C TRP A 55 13.49 -3.47 1.02
N ARG A 56 12.78 -4.58 1.27
CA ARG A 56 13.43 -5.91 1.31
C ARG A 56 13.63 -6.52 -0.08
N CYS A 57 12.83 -6.12 -1.07
CA CYS A 57 12.93 -6.61 -2.45
C CYS A 57 14.30 -6.29 -3.06
N LYS A 58 14.80 -7.20 -3.89
CA LYS A 58 16.10 -7.03 -4.57
C LYS A 58 16.05 -5.82 -5.51
N GLU A 59 14.93 -5.67 -6.20
CA GLU A 59 14.60 -4.63 -7.16
C GLU A 59 14.44 -3.25 -6.50
N ALA A 60 14.36 -3.14 -5.18
CA ALA A 60 14.34 -1.83 -4.52
C ALA A 60 15.73 -1.34 -4.10
N LYS A 61 16.72 -2.24 -3.93
CA LYS A 61 18.01 -1.91 -3.27
C LYS A 61 19.27 -2.32 -4.01
N LEU A 62 19.20 -3.26 -4.97
CA LEU A 62 20.39 -3.70 -5.70
C LEU A 62 20.86 -2.59 -6.66
N ALA A 63 22.06 -2.06 -6.42
CA ALA A 63 22.67 -1.03 -7.24
C ALA A 63 23.18 -1.57 -8.59
N ASP A 64 23.87 -2.72 -8.57
CA ASP A 64 24.42 -3.33 -9.78
C ASP A 64 23.42 -4.32 -10.39
N ALA A 65 22.53 -3.79 -11.23
CA ALA A 65 21.54 -4.57 -11.96
C ALA A 65 21.42 -4.05 -13.40
N PRO A 66 22.27 -4.54 -14.33
CA PRO A 66 22.23 -4.12 -15.73
C PRO A 66 20.84 -4.31 -16.34
N GLY A 67 20.31 -3.25 -16.97
CA GLY A 67 19.01 -3.27 -17.64
C GLY A 67 17.80 -2.93 -16.75
N TRP A 68 17.98 -2.72 -15.44
CA TRP A 68 16.88 -2.36 -14.52
C TRP A 68 16.73 -0.84 -14.29
N GLY A 69 17.50 -0.04 -15.01
CA GLY A 69 17.52 1.42 -14.86
C GLY A 69 18.15 1.90 -13.55
N ASP A 70 18.04 3.20 -13.30
CA ASP A 70 18.65 3.87 -12.15
C ASP A 70 17.99 3.46 -10.83
N LEU A 71 18.80 3.12 -9.82
CA LEU A 71 18.33 2.72 -8.50
C LEU A 71 17.59 3.87 -7.77
N SER A 72 18.03 5.11 -7.96
CA SER A 72 17.45 6.31 -7.33
C SER A 72 16.04 6.64 -7.82
N ASP A 73 15.65 6.07 -8.97
CA ASP A 73 14.28 6.11 -9.48
C ASP A 73 13.55 4.81 -9.15
N ARG A 74 14.17 3.66 -9.41
CA ARG A 74 13.55 2.34 -9.25
C ARG A 74 13.15 2.03 -7.80
N GLY A 75 14.02 2.28 -6.82
CA GLY A 75 13.74 1.99 -5.41
C GLY A 75 12.49 2.72 -4.89
N PRO A 76 12.44 4.06 -4.99
CA PRO A 76 11.27 4.83 -4.62
C PRO A 76 10.02 4.48 -5.44
N MET A 77 10.18 4.14 -6.73
CA MET A 77 9.06 3.72 -7.57
C MET A 77 8.50 2.36 -7.14
N TRP A 78 9.32 1.44 -6.67
CA TRP A 78 8.87 0.14 -6.15
C TRP A 78 7.94 0.31 -4.95
N GLU A 79 8.32 1.22 -4.05
CA GLU A 79 7.52 1.58 -2.88
C GLU A 79 6.23 2.30 -3.28
N ALA A 80 6.31 3.29 -4.17
CA ALA A 80 5.16 4.05 -4.64
C ALA A 80 4.15 3.16 -5.39
N ALA A 81 4.62 2.27 -6.27
CA ALA A 81 3.76 1.35 -7.01
C ALA A 81 3.05 0.36 -6.07
N THR A 82 3.77 -0.17 -5.08
CA THR A 82 3.18 -1.04 -4.04
C THR A 82 2.08 -0.28 -3.28
N ALA A 83 2.37 0.96 -2.85
CA ALA A 83 1.43 1.80 -2.13
C ALA A 83 0.17 2.12 -2.94
N ILE A 84 0.32 2.57 -4.19
CA ILE A 84 -0.80 2.92 -5.07
C ILE A 84 -1.66 1.70 -5.38
N CYS A 85 -1.05 0.54 -5.62
CA CYS A 85 -1.78 -0.70 -5.85
C CYS A 85 -2.64 -1.06 -4.63
N LEU A 86 -2.07 -1.06 -3.42
CA LEU A 86 -2.82 -1.39 -2.21
C LEU A 86 -3.84 -0.30 -1.82
N LEU A 87 -3.59 0.96 -2.17
CA LEU A 87 -4.57 2.04 -2.04
C LEU A 87 -5.83 1.74 -2.87
N GLN A 88 -5.67 1.29 -4.11
CA GLN A 88 -6.81 0.89 -4.98
C GLN A 88 -7.57 -0.32 -4.42
N ALA A 89 -6.88 -1.22 -3.69
CA ALA A 89 -7.52 -2.34 -2.99
C ALA A 89 -8.37 -1.90 -1.78
N GLY A 90 -8.34 -0.62 -1.42
CA GLY A 90 -9.13 -0.04 -0.33
C GLY A 90 -8.39 0.07 1.00
N VAL A 91 -7.05 0.12 1.01
CA VAL A 91 -6.28 0.37 2.24
C VAL A 91 -6.36 1.83 2.66
N ASP A 92 -6.55 2.08 3.96
CA ASP A 92 -6.76 3.44 4.50
C ASP A 92 -5.47 4.10 5.00
N ILE A 93 -4.51 3.32 5.51
CA ILE A 93 -3.25 3.83 6.08
C ILE A 93 -2.06 3.15 5.40
N LEU A 94 -1.18 3.95 4.81
CA LEU A 94 0.02 3.51 4.10
C LEU A 94 1.26 3.86 4.94
N ARG A 95 1.96 2.85 5.49
CA ARG A 95 3.22 3.07 6.22
C ARG A 95 4.40 3.00 5.26
N MET A 96 4.97 4.16 4.94
CA MET A 96 6.02 4.36 3.93
C MET A 96 7.32 4.89 4.56
N TRP A 97 8.45 4.73 3.86
CA TRP A 97 9.80 5.10 4.28
C TRP A 97 10.45 6.17 3.38
N HIS A 98 10.38 6.06 2.04
CA HIS A 98 11.16 6.95 1.17
C HIS A 98 10.41 8.26 0.83
N PRO A 99 10.98 9.45 1.10
CA PRO A 99 10.29 10.73 0.87
C PRO A 99 9.82 10.95 -0.57
N LYS A 100 10.64 10.57 -1.56
CA LYS A 100 10.25 10.64 -2.99
C LYS A 100 9.04 9.76 -3.31
N ALA A 101 8.95 8.56 -2.71
CA ALA A 101 7.80 7.67 -2.90
C ALA A 101 6.54 8.27 -2.26
N VAL A 102 6.66 8.80 -1.03
CA VAL A 102 5.55 9.48 -0.33
C VAL A 102 5.03 10.66 -1.15
N ALA A 103 5.93 11.48 -1.71
CA ALA A 103 5.55 12.61 -2.56
C ALA A 103 4.77 12.15 -3.80
N THR A 104 5.25 11.10 -4.49
CA THR A 104 4.56 10.51 -5.65
C THR A 104 3.17 10.00 -5.28
N VAL A 105 3.03 9.27 -4.16
CA VAL A 105 1.73 8.74 -3.73
C VAL A 105 0.77 9.86 -3.34
N ARG A 106 1.25 10.92 -2.68
CA ARG A 106 0.43 12.10 -2.37
C ARG A 106 -0.08 12.79 -3.62
N ASN A 107 0.80 13.03 -4.59
CA ASN A 107 0.40 13.63 -5.87
C ASN A 107 -0.65 12.77 -6.58
N PHE A 108 -0.46 11.45 -6.60
CA PHE A 108 -1.44 10.52 -7.16
C PHE A 108 -2.81 10.62 -6.46
N ILE A 109 -2.83 10.65 -5.11
CA ILE A 109 -4.06 10.82 -4.32
C ILE A 109 -4.74 12.15 -4.65
N ASP A 110 -3.97 13.23 -4.72
CA ASP A 110 -4.50 14.56 -5.03
C ASP A 110 -5.15 14.58 -6.42
N GLU A 111 -4.50 13.99 -7.43
CA GLU A 111 -5.02 13.89 -8.80
C GLU A 111 -6.36 13.13 -8.87
N ILE A 112 -6.46 11.97 -8.21
CA ILE A 112 -7.68 11.15 -8.27
C ILE A 112 -8.82 11.69 -7.39
N TRP A 113 -8.50 12.42 -6.31
CA TRP A 113 -9.49 12.86 -5.33
C TRP A 113 -10.02 14.26 -5.60
N THR A 114 -9.15 15.18 -6.00
CA THR A 114 -9.57 16.57 -6.25
C THR A 114 -10.20 16.76 -7.63
N GLY A 115 -9.90 15.86 -8.56
CA GLY A 115 -10.22 16.00 -9.98
C GLY A 115 -9.49 17.21 -10.56
N SER A 116 -8.97 17.10 -11.78
CA SER A 116 -8.48 18.28 -12.51
C SER A 116 -9.59 19.35 -12.57
N ARG A 117 -9.53 20.32 -11.66
CA ARG A 117 -10.27 21.58 -11.72
C ARG A 117 -9.48 22.57 -12.55
#